data_AF-A0A0Q8SJT6-F1
#
_entry.id   AF-A0A0Q8SJT6-F1
#
_cell.length_a   1.000
_cell.length_b   1.000
_cell.length_c   1.000
_cell.angle_alpha   90.00
_cell.angle_beta   90.00
_cell.angle_gamma   90.00
#
_symmetry.space_group_name_H-M   'P 1'
#
loop_
_entity.id
_entity.type
_entity.pdbx_description
1 polymer ?
#
loop_
_entity_poly.entity_id
_entity_poly.type
_entity_poly.pdbx_seq_one_letter_code
_entity_poly.pdbx_strand_id
1 'polypeptide(L)'
;MLLLAAAPSPARATTLSTGYDTSCSVSNDWVAQCWGAVPLAKTGTAGIADLRAGKGFNCALRKDETVSCWGDMGSLSFGPATGDTPGQAIAGVRQATQLAVGATHACALSRGVVYCWGDASRGQRGAPVSPTPSAQATYVEGLYQVVRVAAGNGSTCGVKGDGTVWCYGSGSQLTAPGGMAPAPGTGTMVPGISDAVDVSLFDGHGCVLRKTGAVACWGSNAKGELGTTPSTTPVTAPLDVPDLGGAAKAVAVGPGYTCAVLADGTVKCWGGNPNMQLGIGYHRDSATPETGKVLGIADATTISAGATHACAVLDAGYVNCWGIGIGRGDGLCDTVGAYYPGVQYSYPSSNLAACFSGASATPYAVRGLGPLADANQVMDWAEASLPQTFPPQFQIPSLPDRIPNYLVRAYPGNTYLAVNGHGTPHLMYLGPDSGGQLRDLGRLAQWARQARASQPVTPPINTTLQLVRTLVTVDFFPGAHRTGCDNLYVWYQLSATAGNALPAGFTPTSVRLLKGDTYVDIPNVREDSRSPVSPDTYLGTAGGCPATLIRGDDDVEVVLYFTIGGEAGQVRAKVKVMETS
;
A
#
# COMPACT_ATOMS: atom_id res chain seq x y z
N MET A 1 -35.02 -0.18 5.02
CA MET A 1 -34.80 1.26 4.77
C MET A 1 -33.29 1.45 4.72
N LEU A 2 -32.71 1.55 3.52
CA LEU A 2 -31.28 1.84 3.36
C LEU A 2 -31.18 3.29 2.89
N LEU A 3 -30.51 4.14 3.67
CA LEU A 3 -30.02 5.42 3.19
C LEU A 3 -28.80 5.14 2.31
N LEU A 4 -28.87 5.52 1.03
CA LEU A 4 -27.72 5.47 0.11
C LEU A 4 -26.83 6.69 0.38
N ALA A 5 -25.59 6.42 0.75
CA ALA A 5 -24.52 7.42 0.77
C ALA A 5 -23.91 7.53 -0.63
N ALA A 6 -23.26 8.65 -0.94
CA ALA A 6 -22.54 8.84 -2.19
C ALA A 6 -21.50 7.70 -2.41
N ALA A 7 -21.27 7.34 -3.68
CA ALA A 7 -20.28 6.33 -4.09
C ALA A 7 -18.99 6.46 -3.27
N PRO A 8 -18.49 5.37 -2.65
CA PRO A 8 -17.26 5.45 -1.88
C PRO A 8 -16.14 5.89 -2.81
N SER A 9 -15.50 7.01 -2.47
CA SER A 9 -14.25 7.42 -3.12
C SER A 9 -13.27 6.25 -3.08
N PRO A 10 -12.50 5.98 -4.15
CA PRO A 10 -11.47 4.95 -4.10
C PRO A 10 -10.59 5.17 -2.87
N ALA A 11 -10.34 4.10 -2.12
CA ALA A 11 -9.57 4.14 -0.87
C ALA A 11 -8.21 4.81 -1.13
N ARG A 12 -7.91 5.86 -0.36
CA ARG A 12 -6.70 6.69 -0.54
C ARG A 12 -5.70 6.35 0.55
N ALA A 13 -4.46 6.03 0.18
CA ALA A 13 -3.40 5.81 1.14
C ALA A 13 -3.22 7.03 2.06
N THR A 14 -3.14 6.78 3.36
CA THR A 14 -2.90 7.80 4.40
C THR A 14 -1.61 7.56 5.16
N THR A 15 -1.17 6.30 5.24
CA THR A 15 0.11 5.92 5.83
C THR A 15 0.89 5.03 4.87
N LEU A 16 2.20 4.93 5.12
CA LEU A 16 3.10 4.12 4.33
C LEU A 16 4.27 3.66 5.20
N SER A 17 4.62 2.39 5.08
CA SER A 17 5.79 1.80 5.72
C SER A 17 6.46 0.79 4.81
N THR A 18 7.79 0.84 4.76
CA THR A 18 8.63 -0.03 3.95
C THR A 18 9.69 -0.67 4.86
N GLY A 19 9.63 -1.98 5.01
CA GLY A 19 10.59 -2.78 5.77
C GLY A 19 11.74 -3.28 4.89
N TYR A 20 12.22 -4.49 5.16
CA TYR A 20 13.27 -5.12 4.34
C TYR A 20 12.71 -5.65 3.02
N ASP A 21 11.72 -6.53 3.11
CA ASP A 21 11.15 -7.24 1.96
C ASP A 21 9.64 -7.00 1.81
N THR A 22 9.03 -6.26 2.75
CA THR A 22 7.59 -6.01 2.83
C THR A 22 7.32 -4.51 2.88
N SER A 23 6.25 -4.07 2.24
CA SER A 23 5.74 -2.70 2.38
C SER A 23 4.24 -2.74 2.62
N CYS A 24 3.73 -1.74 3.33
CA CYS A 24 2.33 -1.65 3.67
C CYS A 24 1.85 -0.21 3.65
N SER A 25 0.56 -0.04 3.40
CA SER A 25 -0.15 1.22 3.48
C SER A 25 -1.51 1.00 4.13
N VAL A 26 -1.99 2.02 4.84
CA VAL A 26 -3.35 2.06 5.37
C VAL A 26 -4.11 3.17 4.66
N SER A 27 -5.29 2.86 4.13
CA SER A 27 -6.15 3.83 3.48
C SER A 27 -7.07 4.57 4.44
N ASN A 28 -7.69 5.65 3.98
CA ASN A 28 -8.62 6.50 4.74
C ASN A 28 -9.91 5.79 5.21
N ASP A 29 -10.23 4.64 4.63
CA ASP A 29 -11.27 3.71 5.07
C ASP A 29 -10.75 2.66 6.08
N TRP A 30 -9.52 2.83 6.56
CA TRP A 30 -8.88 2.04 7.63
C TRP A 30 -8.58 0.60 7.23
N VAL A 31 -8.33 0.40 5.95
CA VAL A 31 -7.96 -0.88 5.37
C VAL A 31 -6.46 -0.92 5.14
N ALA A 32 -5.79 -1.92 5.72
CA ALA A 32 -4.40 -2.18 5.44
C ALA A 32 -4.21 -2.99 4.15
N GLN A 33 -3.25 -2.58 3.32
CA GLN A 33 -2.77 -3.31 2.15
C GLN A 33 -1.25 -3.44 2.24
N CYS A 34 -0.75 -4.66 2.09
CA CYS A 34 0.68 -4.97 2.10
C CYS A 34 1.10 -5.68 0.82
N TRP A 35 2.35 -5.48 0.40
CA TRP A 35 2.95 -6.10 -0.77
C TRP A 35 4.41 -6.51 -0.50
N GLY A 36 4.92 -7.46 -1.27
CA GLY A 36 6.31 -7.96 -1.18
C GLY A 36 6.46 -9.40 -0.67
N ALA A 37 7.70 -9.82 -0.41
CA ALA A 37 8.03 -11.20 -0.08
C ALA A 37 7.97 -11.42 1.45
N VAL A 38 6.91 -12.13 1.91
CA VAL A 38 6.63 -12.64 3.29
C VAL A 38 6.17 -11.66 4.39
N PRO A 39 5.49 -12.17 5.44
CA PRO A 39 4.21 -12.88 5.42
C PRO A 39 3.05 -11.87 5.36
N LEU A 40 2.33 -11.90 4.25
CA LEU A 40 1.18 -11.04 3.96
C LEU A 40 0.06 -11.30 4.98
N ALA A 41 -0.18 -10.35 5.89
CA ALA A 41 -1.55 -10.17 6.36
C ALA A 41 -2.37 -9.86 5.11
N LYS A 42 -3.38 -10.69 4.83
CA LYS A 42 -4.23 -10.52 3.65
C LYS A 42 -4.66 -9.05 3.55
N THR A 43 -4.50 -8.48 2.35
CA THR A 43 -5.08 -7.19 1.96
C THR A 43 -6.54 -7.14 2.42
N GLY A 44 -6.96 -6.06 3.08
CA GLY A 44 -8.34 -5.93 3.56
C GLY A 44 -8.54 -5.96 5.08
N THR A 45 -7.48 -5.90 5.90
CA THR A 45 -7.65 -5.86 7.37
C THR A 45 -8.20 -4.49 7.78
N ALA A 46 -9.46 -4.45 8.22
CA ALA A 46 -10.15 -3.23 8.63
C ALA A 46 -9.83 -2.84 10.09
N GLY A 47 -10.03 -1.55 10.42
CA GLY A 47 -9.87 -1.05 11.80
C GLY A 47 -8.41 -0.81 12.21
N ILE A 48 -7.50 -0.76 11.24
CA ILE A 48 -6.10 -0.44 11.42
C ILE A 48 -5.90 1.06 11.20
N ALA A 49 -5.26 1.74 12.15
CA ALA A 49 -4.93 3.16 12.11
C ALA A 49 -3.52 3.42 11.56
N ASP A 50 -2.58 2.53 11.85
CA ASP A 50 -1.22 2.57 11.29
C ASP A 50 -0.66 1.14 11.22
N LEU A 51 0.23 0.88 10.27
CA LEU A 51 0.86 -0.43 10.09
C LEU A 51 2.31 -0.21 9.66
N ARG A 52 3.24 -0.79 10.41
CA ARG A 52 4.68 -0.65 10.18
C ARG A 52 5.35 -2.00 9.95
N ALA A 53 6.26 -2.03 8.97
CA ALA A 53 6.94 -3.23 8.51
C ALA A 53 8.40 -3.31 8.98
N GLY A 54 8.81 -4.48 9.48
CA GLY A 54 10.16 -4.80 9.94
C GLY A 54 10.91 -5.75 9.00
N LYS A 55 11.89 -6.50 9.53
CA LYS A 55 12.70 -7.47 8.74
C LYS A 55 12.04 -8.84 8.53
N GLY A 56 11.08 -9.20 9.39
CA GLY A 56 10.34 -10.46 9.30
C GLY A 56 9.02 -10.44 10.07
N PHE A 57 8.67 -9.30 10.65
CA PHE A 57 7.47 -9.07 11.44
C PHE A 57 6.90 -7.71 11.10
N ASN A 58 5.61 -7.54 11.36
CA ASN A 58 4.89 -6.29 11.19
C ASN A 58 4.09 -6.02 12.46
N CYS A 59 3.82 -4.74 12.73
CA CYS A 59 2.95 -4.33 13.82
C CYS A 59 1.91 -3.32 13.34
N ALA A 60 0.68 -3.47 13.81
CA ALA A 60 -0.43 -2.59 13.55
C ALA A 60 -0.91 -1.88 14.81
N LEU A 61 -1.17 -0.59 14.66
CA LEU A 61 -1.90 0.25 15.60
C LEU A 61 -3.36 0.19 15.20
N ARG A 62 -4.23 -0.17 16.13
CA ARG A 62 -5.66 -0.27 15.88
C ARG A 62 -6.39 1.00 16.30
N LYS A 63 -7.63 1.15 15.83
CA LYS A 63 -8.53 2.25 16.23
C LYS A 63 -8.85 2.30 17.72
N ASP A 64 -8.82 1.16 18.40
CA ASP A 64 -8.97 1.10 19.86
C ASP A 64 -7.66 1.41 20.61
N GLU A 65 -6.67 1.94 19.88
CA GLU A 65 -5.36 2.38 20.38
C GLU A 65 -4.52 1.24 20.99
N THR A 66 -4.84 -0.01 20.63
CA THR A 66 -4.07 -1.21 20.96
C THR A 66 -3.09 -1.57 19.85
N VAL A 67 -2.09 -2.40 20.18
CA VAL A 67 -1.04 -2.83 19.25
C VAL A 67 -1.07 -4.34 19.09
N SER A 68 -1.01 -4.80 17.85
CA SER A 68 -0.85 -6.21 17.48
C SER A 68 0.30 -6.39 16.51
N CYS A 69 1.09 -7.44 16.69
CA CYS A 69 2.18 -7.80 15.78
C CYS A 69 2.00 -9.22 15.24
N TRP A 70 2.58 -9.51 14.09
CA TRP A 70 2.61 -10.85 13.47
C TRP A 70 3.91 -11.03 12.69
N GLY A 71 4.23 -12.27 12.35
CA GLY A 71 5.48 -12.65 11.71
C GLY A 71 6.54 -13.12 12.70
N ASP A 72 7.76 -13.25 12.22
CA ASP A 72 8.83 -13.98 12.89
C ASP A 72 10.16 -13.22 12.82
N MET A 73 10.84 -13.09 13.96
CA MET A 73 12.15 -12.46 14.09
C MET A 73 13.24 -13.45 14.52
N GLY A 74 13.06 -14.74 14.22
CA GLY A 74 13.95 -15.83 14.61
C GLY A 74 13.49 -16.51 15.89
N SER A 75 14.00 -16.07 17.05
CA SER A 75 13.67 -16.69 18.35
C SER A 75 12.39 -16.13 18.99
N LEU A 76 11.77 -15.12 18.38
CA LEU A 76 10.47 -14.58 18.77
C LEU A 76 9.54 -14.56 17.56
N SER A 77 8.45 -15.31 17.66
CA SER A 77 7.37 -15.33 16.68
C SER A 77 6.10 -14.77 17.32
N PHE A 78 5.41 -13.90 16.58
CA PHE A 78 4.11 -13.34 16.97
C PHE A 78 2.94 -14.11 16.34
N GLY A 79 3.23 -15.25 15.72
CA GLY A 79 2.27 -16.02 14.93
C GLY A 79 1.91 -15.35 13.60
N PRO A 80 1.14 -16.03 12.73
CA PRO A 80 0.63 -15.45 11.49
C PRO A 80 -0.52 -14.47 11.76
N ALA A 81 -0.76 -13.55 10.83
CA ALA A 81 -2.03 -12.82 10.74
C ALA A 81 -2.89 -13.46 9.65
N THR A 82 -4.04 -14.04 10.03
CA THR A 82 -4.99 -14.66 9.09
C THR A 82 -6.40 -14.15 9.31
N GLY A 83 -7.08 -13.68 8.26
CA GLY A 83 -8.52 -13.37 8.24
C GLY A 83 -9.03 -12.60 9.47
N ASP A 84 -9.60 -13.33 10.43
CA ASP A 84 -10.24 -12.84 11.65
C ASP A 84 -9.35 -12.84 12.90
N THR A 85 -8.14 -13.41 12.81
CA THR A 85 -7.13 -13.40 13.88
C THR A 85 -6.14 -12.29 13.63
N PRO A 86 -6.33 -11.11 14.25
CA PRO A 86 -5.30 -10.11 14.24
C PRO A 86 -4.12 -10.65 15.05
N GLY A 87 -2.89 -10.44 14.58
CA GLY A 87 -1.68 -10.98 15.21
C GLY A 87 -1.59 -10.74 16.72
N GLN A 88 -0.64 -11.40 17.39
CA GLN A 88 -0.45 -11.33 18.84
C GLN A 88 -0.52 -9.90 19.38
N ALA A 89 -1.43 -9.67 20.34
CA ALA A 89 -1.54 -8.40 21.04
C ALA A 89 -0.31 -8.15 21.94
N ILE A 90 0.21 -6.93 21.92
CA ILE A 90 1.35 -6.52 22.74
C ILE A 90 0.86 -6.04 24.10
N ALA A 91 1.08 -6.87 25.12
CA ALA A 91 0.70 -6.55 26.49
C ALA A 91 1.51 -5.35 27.03
N GLY A 92 0.85 -4.51 27.83
CA GLY A 92 1.47 -3.34 28.48
C GLY A 92 1.40 -2.05 27.66
N VAL A 93 0.92 -2.10 26.41
CA VAL A 93 0.71 -0.91 25.57
C VAL A 93 -0.80 -0.67 25.39
N ARG A 94 -1.26 0.53 25.77
CA ARG A 94 -2.62 1.03 25.52
C ARG A 94 -2.55 2.51 25.17
N GLN A 95 -3.53 3.03 24.46
CA GLN A 95 -3.54 4.43 24.04
C GLN A 95 -2.30 4.81 23.23
N ALA A 96 -1.85 3.89 22.38
CA ALA A 96 -0.75 4.16 21.49
C ALA A 96 -1.20 5.15 20.40
N THR A 97 -0.35 6.14 20.12
CA THR A 97 -0.60 7.18 19.11
C THR A 97 0.38 7.10 17.93
N GLN A 98 1.46 6.34 18.08
CA GLN A 98 2.44 6.10 17.04
C GLN A 98 3.10 4.74 17.22
N LEU A 99 3.41 4.07 16.11
CA LEU A 99 4.30 2.92 16.05
C LEU A 99 5.62 3.27 15.36
N ALA A 100 6.70 2.68 15.86
CA ALA A 100 8.00 2.65 15.22
C ALA A 100 8.50 1.20 15.19
N VAL A 101 8.69 0.65 13.99
CA VAL A 101 9.16 -0.73 13.80
C VAL A 101 10.53 -0.68 13.15
N GLY A 102 11.51 -1.26 13.82
CA GLY A 102 12.88 -1.42 13.35
C GLY A 102 13.09 -2.79 12.69
N ALA A 103 14.34 -3.22 12.59
CA ALA A 103 14.64 -4.53 11.99
C ALA A 103 14.15 -5.70 12.86
N THR A 104 14.42 -5.65 14.16
CA THR A 104 14.21 -6.76 15.12
C THR A 104 13.55 -6.33 16.43
N HIS A 105 13.12 -5.07 16.53
CA HIS A 105 12.38 -4.53 17.66
C HIS A 105 11.34 -3.52 17.19
N ALA A 106 10.35 -3.27 18.04
CA ALA A 106 9.32 -2.28 17.78
C ALA A 106 9.03 -1.49 19.04
N CYS A 107 8.50 -0.29 18.85
CA CYS A 107 8.14 0.63 19.90
C CYS A 107 6.79 1.27 19.62
N ALA A 108 6.10 1.64 20.69
CA ALA A 108 4.87 2.41 20.66
C ALA A 108 5.03 3.66 21.53
N LEU A 109 4.55 4.79 21.02
CA LEU A 109 4.38 6.01 21.79
C LEU A 109 2.98 6.00 22.41
N SER A 110 2.89 6.08 23.73
CA SER A 110 1.64 6.18 24.48
C SER A 110 1.75 7.29 25.52
N ARG A 111 0.87 8.30 25.43
CA ARG A 111 0.82 9.47 26.34
C ARG A 111 2.19 10.13 26.60
N GLY A 112 2.99 10.31 25.54
CA GLY A 112 4.32 10.92 25.64
C GLY A 112 5.41 9.99 26.18
N VAL A 113 5.11 8.71 26.38
CA VAL A 113 6.04 7.69 26.90
C VAL A 113 6.26 6.60 25.85
N VAL A 114 7.51 6.14 25.71
CA VAL A 114 7.87 5.08 24.76
C VAL A 114 7.94 3.72 25.46
N TYR A 115 7.32 2.73 24.83
CA TYR A 115 7.39 1.32 25.22
C TYR A 115 7.94 0.51 24.05
N CYS A 116 8.94 -0.34 24.27
CA CYS A 116 9.55 -1.15 23.22
C CYS A 116 9.55 -2.65 23.56
N TRP A 117 9.48 -3.49 22.52
CA TRP A 117 9.52 -4.95 22.60
C TRP A 117 10.36 -5.52 21.44
N GLY A 118 10.66 -6.81 21.48
CA GLY A 118 11.57 -7.50 20.57
C GLY A 118 12.98 -7.58 21.12
N ASP A 119 13.98 -7.46 20.23
CA ASP A 119 15.40 -7.55 20.59
C ASP A 119 15.86 -6.44 21.55
N ALA A 120 16.74 -6.78 22.48
CA ALA A 120 17.45 -5.85 23.37
C ALA A 120 18.96 -6.09 23.40
N SER A 121 19.51 -6.92 22.51
CA SER A 121 20.92 -7.29 22.48
C SER A 121 21.86 -6.09 22.32
N ARG A 122 21.32 -4.99 21.77
CA ARG A 122 22.02 -3.73 21.51
C ARG A 122 21.56 -2.59 22.41
N GLY A 123 20.69 -2.83 23.40
CA GLY A 123 20.15 -1.80 24.30
C GLY A 123 19.05 -0.92 23.69
N GLN A 124 18.56 -1.27 22.50
CA GLN A 124 17.58 -0.49 21.73
C GLN A 124 16.21 -0.31 22.42
N ARG A 125 15.94 -1.04 23.50
CA ARG A 125 14.73 -0.89 24.33
C ARG A 125 14.91 0.04 25.53
N GLY A 126 16.09 0.67 25.69
CA GLY A 126 16.42 1.51 26.86
C GLY A 126 16.27 0.77 28.19
N ALA A 127 16.65 -0.50 28.19
CA ALA A 127 16.69 -1.40 29.32
C ALA A 127 18.05 -2.12 29.32
N PRO A 128 18.43 -2.84 30.39
CA PRO A 128 19.62 -3.68 30.37
C PRO A 128 19.63 -4.61 29.15
N VAL A 129 20.80 -4.78 28.54
CA VAL A 129 20.95 -5.62 27.35
C VAL A 129 20.50 -7.05 27.65
N SER A 130 19.78 -7.66 26.72
CA SER A 130 19.30 -9.03 26.84
C SER A 130 19.48 -9.79 25.53
N PRO A 131 20.04 -11.01 25.55
CA PRO A 131 20.21 -11.82 24.34
C PRO A 131 18.90 -12.43 23.86
N THR A 132 17.83 -12.40 24.66
CA THR A 132 16.54 -13.02 24.35
C THR A 132 15.52 -11.94 24.00
N PRO A 133 14.97 -11.93 22.77
CA PRO A 133 13.89 -11.01 22.41
C PRO A 133 12.61 -11.33 23.20
N SER A 134 11.77 -10.31 23.45
CA SER A 134 10.53 -10.48 24.23
C SER A 134 9.34 -9.77 23.60
N ALA A 135 8.16 -10.40 23.60
CA ALA A 135 6.90 -9.76 23.20
C ALA A 135 6.32 -8.82 24.28
N GLN A 136 6.92 -8.80 25.48
CA GLN A 136 6.50 -7.90 26.54
C GLN A 136 7.09 -6.50 26.31
N ALA A 137 6.21 -5.50 26.21
CA ALA A 137 6.64 -4.13 26.09
C ALA A 137 7.28 -3.62 27.39
N THR A 138 8.46 -3.04 27.27
CA THR A 138 9.22 -2.43 28.37
C THR A 138 9.26 -0.93 28.18
N TYR A 139 9.03 -0.20 29.27
CA TYR A 139 9.23 1.24 29.32
C TYR A 139 10.70 1.59 29.01
N VAL A 140 10.91 2.60 28.17
CA VAL A 140 12.25 3.13 27.84
C VAL A 140 12.63 4.21 28.85
N GLU A 141 13.54 3.90 29.76
CA GLU A 141 13.88 4.81 30.87
C GLU A 141 14.51 6.12 30.37
N GLY A 142 13.95 7.25 30.79
CA GLY A 142 14.42 8.59 30.40
C GLY A 142 13.87 9.13 29.08
N LEU A 143 13.10 8.31 28.33
CA LEU A 143 12.45 8.70 27.08
C LEU A 143 10.95 8.99 27.31
N TYR A 144 10.69 10.13 27.93
CA TYR A 144 9.35 10.67 28.24
C TYR A 144 9.16 12.05 27.60
N GLN A 145 7.92 12.56 27.63
CA GLN A 145 7.49 13.77 26.91
C GLN A 145 7.81 13.71 25.40
N VAL A 146 7.76 12.51 24.83
CA VAL A 146 8.09 12.24 23.43
C VAL A 146 6.90 12.61 22.54
N VAL A 147 7.18 13.27 21.42
CA VAL A 147 6.19 13.63 20.40
C VAL A 147 6.36 12.84 19.10
N ARG A 148 7.56 12.31 18.84
CA ARG A 148 7.84 11.37 17.73
C ARG A 148 8.84 10.31 18.16
N VAL A 149 8.63 9.08 17.71
CA VAL A 149 9.56 7.96 17.92
C VAL A 149 9.90 7.29 16.60
N ALA A 150 11.14 6.83 16.45
CA ALA A 150 11.58 6.00 15.34
C ALA A 150 12.50 4.87 15.83
N ALA A 151 12.55 3.79 15.06
CA ALA A 151 13.28 2.57 15.37
C ALA A 151 14.06 2.12 14.12
N GLY A 152 15.36 1.86 14.28
CA GLY A 152 16.26 1.38 13.23
C GLY A 152 16.64 -0.09 13.40
N ASN A 153 17.82 -0.50 12.93
CA ASN A 153 18.28 -1.90 13.04
C ASN A 153 18.61 -2.33 14.48
N GLY A 154 19.12 -1.42 15.30
CA GLY A 154 19.53 -1.69 16.68
C GLY A 154 19.46 -0.45 17.56
N SER A 155 18.63 0.53 17.19
CA SER A 155 18.52 1.79 17.92
C SER A 155 17.09 2.32 17.91
N THR A 156 16.76 3.11 18.92
CA THR A 156 15.49 3.82 19.06
C THR A 156 15.78 5.27 19.38
N CYS A 157 15.18 6.20 18.65
CA CYS A 157 15.28 7.63 18.96
C CYS A 157 13.89 8.23 19.16
N GLY A 158 13.80 9.20 20.05
CA GLY A 158 12.59 9.99 20.25
C GLY A 158 12.87 11.49 20.26
N VAL A 159 11.99 12.25 19.61
CA VAL A 159 11.91 13.71 19.70
C VAL A 159 11.05 14.05 20.91
N LYS A 160 11.57 14.85 21.84
CA LYS A 160 10.83 15.35 23.00
C LYS A 160 10.04 16.62 22.65
N GLY A 161 9.06 16.98 23.47
CA GLY A 161 8.22 18.17 23.27
C GLY A 161 9.00 19.49 23.28
N ASP A 162 10.19 19.51 23.86
CA ASP A 162 11.13 20.63 23.81
C ASP A 162 11.95 20.70 22.51
N GLY A 163 11.82 19.73 21.60
CA GLY A 163 12.54 19.64 20.34
C GLY A 163 13.91 18.95 20.43
N THR A 164 14.33 18.49 21.61
CA THR A 164 15.56 17.68 21.77
C THR A 164 15.34 16.25 21.29
N VAL A 165 16.42 15.58 20.90
CA VAL A 165 16.37 14.19 20.41
C VAL A 165 17.24 13.30 21.29
N TRP A 166 16.69 12.17 21.70
CA TRP A 166 17.33 11.19 22.58
C TRP A 166 17.31 9.82 21.93
N CYS A 167 18.47 9.17 21.88
CA CYS A 167 18.68 7.89 21.22
C CYS A 167 19.21 6.83 22.17
N TYR A 168 18.81 5.59 21.93
CA TYR A 168 19.15 4.39 22.70
C TYR A 168 19.65 3.30 21.76
N GLY A 169 20.51 2.44 22.27
CA GLY A 169 21.05 1.29 21.57
C GLY A 169 22.21 1.59 20.60
N SER A 170 22.83 0.53 20.09
CA SER A 170 23.98 0.64 19.19
C SER A 170 23.57 0.78 17.72
N GLY A 171 24.23 1.71 17.01
CA GLY A 171 23.95 1.99 15.59
C GLY A 171 23.44 3.40 15.29
N SER A 172 23.22 4.24 16.29
CA SER A 172 22.93 5.68 16.14
C SER A 172 24.16 6.58 16.35
N GLN A 173 25.34 5.96 16.43
CA GLN A 173 26.67 6.45 16.84
C GLN A 173 26.78 7.98 17.00
N LEU A 174 26.54 8.45 18.22
CA LEU A 174 26.83 9.82 18.70
C LEU A 174 28.15 9.86 19.49
N THR A 175 29.06 8.90 19.27
CA THR A 175 30.29 8.75 20.07
C THR A 175 31.48 9.36 19.37
N ALA A 176 32.11 10.37 19.97
CA ALA A 176 33.35 10.97 19.46
C ALA A 176 34.42 9.89 19.13
N PRO A 177 35.24 10.07 18.07
CA PRO A 177 36.35 9.17 17.78
C PRO A 177 37.27 9.02 19.01
N GLY A 178 37.40 7.79 19.53
CA GLY A 178 38.21 7.49 20.72
C GLY A 178 37.50 7.63 22.08
N GLY A 179 36.22 8.01 22.12
CA GLY A 179 35.41 8.00 23.35
C GLY A 179 34.82 6.62 23.68
N MET A 180 34.59 6.33 24.96
CA MET A 180 33.82 5.14 25.34
C MET A 180 32.34 5.36 24.98
N ALA A 181 31.72 4.39 24.32
CA ALA A 181 30.29 4.44 24.07
C ALA A 181 29.52 4.38 25.41
N PRO A 182 28.47 5.20 25.60
CA PRO A 182 27.61 5.06 26.77
C PRO A 182 27.01 3.64 26.82
N ALA A 183 26.69 3.18 28.02
CA ALA A 183 26.10 1.85 28.18
C ALA A 183 24.87 1.72 27.26
N PRO A 184 24.70 0.63 26.49
CA PRO A 184 23.74 0.60 25.37
C PRO A 184 22.28 0.88 25.76
N GLY A 185 21.91 0.61 27.02
CA GLY A 185 20.57 0.90 27.57
C GLY A 185 20.37 2.32 28.09
N THR A 186 21.39 3.19 28.02
CA THR A 186 21.32 4.58 28.51
C THR A 186 21.06 5.55 27.35
N GLY A 187 20.12 6.47 27.57
CA GLY A 187 19.74 7.46 26.57
C GLY A 187 20.84 8.50 26.35
N THR A 188 21.18 8.74 25.09
CA THR A 188 22.13 9.77 24.68
C THR A 188 21.40 10.88 23.94
N MET A 189 21.59 12.12 24.38
CA MET A 189 21.06 13.28 23.69
C MET A 189 21.87 13.57 22.43
N VAL A 190 21.20 13.83 21.31
CA VAL A 190 21.81 14.31 20.07
C VAL A 190 22.24 15.78 20.28
N PRO A 191 23.55 16.11 20.22
CA PRO A 191 24.02 17.45 20.49
C PRO A 191 23.56 18.45 19.42
N GLY A 192 23.27 19.69 19.81
CA GLY A 192 22.96 20.77 18.88
C GLY A 192 21.55 20.76 18.27
N ILE A 193 20.69 19.81 18.65
CA ILE A 193 19.29 19.74 18.19
C ILE A 193 18.35 20.11 19.34
N SER A 194 17.54 21.15 19.13
CA SER A 194 16.54 21.65 20.09
C SER A 194 15.22 22.08 19.43
N ASP A 195 15.08 21.84 18.12
CA ASP A 195 13.95 22.26 17.31
C ASP A 195 13.48 21.15 16.36
N ALA A 196 13.80 19.88 16.66
CA ALA A 196 13.32 18.76 15.87
C ALA A 196 11.79 18.62 15.99
N VAL A 197 11.14 18.27 14.88
CA VAL A 197 9.73 17.88 14.81
C VAL A 197 9.54 16.43 14.41
N ASP A 198 10.57 15.82 13.82
CA ASP A 198 10.58 14.41 13.46
C ASP A 198 12.01 13.84 13.45
N VAL A 199 12.11 12.52 13.57
CA VAL A 199 13.38 11.79 13.54
C VAL A 199 13.22 10.50 12.74
N SER A 200 14.20 10.22 11.88
CA SER A 200 14.29 8.98 11.11
C SER A 200 15.70 8.40 11.27
N LEU A 201 15.81 7.09 11.39
CA LEU A 201 17.10 6.42 11.54
C LEU A 201 17.06 5.01 10.96
N PHE A 202 18.22 4.57 10.50
CA PHE A 202 18.47 3.18 10.14
C PHE A 202 19.94 2.85 10.43
N ASP A 203 20.35 1.60 10.18
CA ASP A 203 21.68 1.04 10.45
C ASP A 203 22.86 2.01 10.24
N GLY A 204 23.32 2.65 11.32
CA GLY A 204 24.53 3.48 11.34
C GLY A 204 24.32 4.99 11.23
N HIS A 205 23.16 5.50 10.79
CA HIS A 205 22.92 6.95 10.65
C HIS A 205 21.48 7.36 10.97
N GLY A 206 21.33 8.62 11.37
CA GLY A 206 20.05 9.22 11.71
C GLY A 206 19.93 10.63 11.14
N CYS A 207 18.70 11.06 10.92
CA CYS A 207 18.37 12.39 10.45
C CYS A 207 17.17 12.94 11.23
N VAL A 208 17.17 14.26 11.46
CA VAL A 208 16.04 14.98 12.04
C VAL A 208 15.47 15.97 11.04
N LEU A 209 14.14 16.12 11.06
CA LEU A 209 13.45 17.25 10.44
C LEU A 209 13.30 18.34 11.50
N ARG A 210 13.80 19.54 11.22
CA ARG A 210 13.66 20.71 12.09
C ARG A 210 12.37 21.48 11.80
N LYS A 211 11.92 22.30 12.76
CA LYS A 211 10.75 23.20 12.61
C LYS A 211 10.82 24.11 11.38
N THR A 212 12.03 24.49 10.98
CA THR A 212 12.28 25.34 9.81
C THR A 212 12.15 24.61 8.47
N GLY A 213 12.01 23.27 8.50
CA GLY A 213 12.10 22.41 7.32
C GLY A 213 13.53 22.05 6.92
N ALA A 214 14.55 22.50 7.67
CA ALA A 214 15.92 22.00 7.50
C ALA A 214 16.02 20.53 7.94
N VAL A 215 16.92 19.78 7.29
CA VAL A 215 17.26 18.40 7.68
C VAL A 215 18.69 18.39 8.20
N ALA A 216 18.91 17.74 9.34
CA ALA A 216 20.26 17.53 9.88
C ALA A 216 20.50 16.04 10.14
N CYS A 217 21.66 15.52 9.74
CA CYS A 217 21.97 14.10 9.81
C CYS A 217 23.31 13.84 10.53
N TRP A 218 23.45 12.67 11.14
CA TRP A 218 24.66 12.21 11.82
C TRP A 218 24.85 10.70 11.61
N GLY A 219 26.04 10.20 11.94
CA GLY A 219 26.41 8.78 11.88
C GLY A 219 27.26 8.45 10.66
N SER A 220 27.02 7.29 10.06
CA SER A 220 27.71 6.80 8.86
C SER A 220 27.56 7.77 7.70
N ASN A 221 28.66 7.97 6.96
CA ASN A 221 28.67 8.74 5.72
C ASN A 221 29.50 8.05 4.62
N ALA A 222 29.70 6.74 4.69
CA ALA A 222 30.57 6.01 3.77
C ALA A 222 30.09 6.05 2.30
N LYS A 223 28.79 6.32 2.09
CA LYS A 223 28.14 6.45 0.78
C LYS A 223 27.59 7.86 0.53
N GLY A 224 27.86 8.81 1.42
CA GLY A 224 27.28 10.16 1.36
C GLY A 224 25.88 10.24 1.94
N GLU A 225 25.49 9.34 2.84
CA GLU A 225 24.15 9.24 3.45
C GLU A 225 23.68 10.52 4.17
N LEU A 226 24.63 11.35 4.58
CA LEU A 226 24.38 12.63 5.26
C LEU A 226 24.25 13.80 4.27
N GLY A 227 24.31 13.53 2.97
CA GLY A 227 24.21 14.54 1.91
C GLY A 227 25.47 15.37 1.74
N THR A 228 26.60 14.86 2.22
CA THR A 228 27.92 15.50 2.16
C THR A 228 28.93 14.55 1.51
N THR A 229 30.15 15.03 1.27
CA THR A 229 31.23 14.23 0.68
C THR A 229 31.45 12.94 1.49
N PRO A 230 31.43 11.75 0.85
CA PRO A 230 31.55 10.48 1.56
C PRO A 230 32.80 10.39 2.43
N SER A 231 32.67 9.78 3.61
CA SER A 231 33.74 9.61 4.59
C SER A 231 33.60 8.28 5.32
N THR A 232 34.72 7.60 5.56
CA THR A 232 34.78 6.37 6.38
C THR A 232 34.75 6.66 7.88
N THR A 233 34.93 7.93 8.29
CA THR A 233 34.82 8.35 9.69
C THR A 233 33.39 8.82 9.96
N PRO A 234 32.66 8.20 10.92
CA PRO A 234 31.31 8.63 11.27
C PRO A 234 31.26 10.06 11.82
N VAL A 235 30.19 10.78 11.49
CA VAL A 235 29.90 12.12 11.96
C VAL A 235 29.11 12.03 13.27
N THR A 236 29.60 12.62 14.34
CA THR A 236 29.06 12.40 15.70
C THR A 236 28.23 13.56 16.23
N ALA A 237 28.26 14.69 15.52
CA ALA A 237 27.38 15.84 15.73
C ALA A 237 26.57 16.07 14.44
N PRO A 238 25.25 16.30 14.52
CA PRO A 238 24.44 16.52 13.33
C PRO A 238 24.96 17.64 12.44
N LEU A 239 25.03 17.35 11.15
CA LEU A 239 25.35 18.30 10.09
C LEU A 239 24.09 18.61 9.33
N ASP A 240 23.89 19.89 9.02
CA ASP A 240 22.80 20.31 8.15
C ASP A 240 23.06 19.79 6.73
N VAL A 241 22.03 19.20 6.14
CA VAL A 241 22.08 18.67 4.77
C VAL A 241 22.06 19.85 3.79
N PRO A 242 23.11 20.08 3.00
CA PRO A 242 23.17 21.19 2.06
C PRO A 242 22.26 20.95 0.84
N ASP A 243 21.86 22.03 0.18
CA ASP A 243 21.29 22.03 -1.18
C ASP A 243 20.04 21.15 -1.40
N LEU A 244 19.19 21.05 -0.38
CA LEU A 244 17.86 20.45 -0.53
C LEU A 244 16.98 21.22 -1.53
N GLY A 245 17.28 22.49 -1.84
CA GLY A 245 16.53 23.29 -2.82
C GLY A 245 15.17 23.77 -2.31
N GLY A 246 14.88 23.58 -1.03
CA GLY A 246 13.66 24.02 -0.36
C GLY A 246 13.54 23.41 1.04
N ALA A 247 12.54 23.86 1.79
CA ALA A 247 12.19 23.27 3.08
C ALA A 247 11.64 21.85 2.88
N ALA A 248 12.11 20.89 3.66
CA ALA A 248 11.55 19.55 3.75
C ALA A 248 10.30 19.54 4.64
N LYS A 249 9.38 18.62 4.35
CA LYS A 249 8.21 18.31 5.18
C LYS A 249 8.17 16.87 5.69
N ALA A 250 9.03 16.00 5.15
CA ALA A 250 9.22 14.63 5.62
C ALA A 250 10.64 14.15 5.29
N VAL A 251 11.19 13.26 6.13
CA VAL A 251 12.50 12.63 5.92
C VAL A 251 12.40 11.13 6.27
N ALA A 252 12.98 10.28 5.43
CA ALA A 252 13.08 8.85 5.66
C ALA A 252 14.52 8.39 5.46
N VAL A 253 14.93 7.43 6.29
CA VAL A 253 16.29 6.91 6.32
C VAL A 253 16.23 5.40 6.09
N GLY A 254 16.98 4.90 5.11
CA GLY A 254 17.18 3.48 4.85
C GLY A 254 18.66 3.10 4.98
N PRO A 255 19.04 1.81 4.78
CA PRO A 255 20.43 1.41 4.91
C PRO A 255 21.30 2.03 3.82
N GLY A 256 22.15 2.95 4.24
CA GLY A 256 23.10 3.59 3.35
C GLY A 256 22.50 4.64 2.42
N TYR A 257 21.28 5.15 2.68
CA TYR A 257 20.68 6.25 1.91
C TYR A 257 19.61 7.01 2.72
N THR A 258 19.29 8.22 2.26
CA THR A 258 18.30 9.11 2.89
C THR A 258 17.43 9.74 1.81
N CYS A 259 16.15 9.92 2.09
CA CYS A 259 15.19 10.61 1.23
C CYS A 259 14.45 11.72 1.99
N ALA A 260 14.13 12.82 1.31
CA ALA A 260 13.32 13.91 1.84
C ALA A 260 12.23 14.32 0.84
N VAL A 261 11.04 14.61 1.37
CA VAL A 261 9.96 15.26 0.62
C VAL A 261 10.04 16.75 0.88
N LEU A 262 10.11 17.55 -0.17
CA LEU A 262 10.12 19.00 -0.09
C LEU A 262 8.70 19.58 0.01
N ALA A 263 8.59 20.83 0.45
CA ALA A 263 7.32 21.53 0.61
C ALA A 263 6.51 21.58 -0.70
N ASP A 264 7.18 21.65 -1.86
CA ASP A 264 6.57 21.65 -3.19
C ASP A 264 6.06 20.27 -3.65
N GLY A 265 6.32 19.21 -2.88
CA GLY A 265 5.91 17.83 -3.19
C GLY A 265 6.94 17.03 -4.01
N THR A 266 8.05 17.63 -4.40
CA THR A 266 9.16 16.88 -5.02
C THR A 266 9.92 16.06 -3.96
N VAL A 267 10.63 15.02 -4.41
CA VAL A 267 11.43 14.15 -3.54
C VAL A 267 12.89 14.17 -3.98
N LYS A 268 13.79 14.24 -2.99
CA LYS A 268 15.23 14.05 -3.17
C LYS A 268 15.71 12.86 -2.35
N CYS A 269 16.52 12.00 -2.94
CA CYS A 269 17.18 10.88 -2.29
C CYS A 269 18.68 10.88 -2.59
N TRP A 270 19.51 10.61 -1.59
CA TRP A 270 20.96 10.61 -1.68
C TRP A 270 21.58 9.48 -0.83
N GLY A 271 22.85 9.18 -1.07
CA GLY A 271 23.59 8.05 -0.52
C GLY A 271 23.86 6.97 -1.58
N GLY A 272 23.80 5.72 -1.16
CA GLY A 272 24.02 4.54 -1.99
C GLY A 272 22.84 4.18 -2.87
N ASN A 273 23.11 3.80 -4.12
CA ASN A 273 22.13 3.39 -5.11
C ASN A 273 22.35 1.97 -5.72
N PRO A 274 22.95 0.97 -5.03
CA PRO A 274 23.21 -0.34 -5.64
C PRO A 274 21.92 -1.09 -6.03
N ASN A 275 20.80 -0.73 -5.41
CA ASN A 275 19.48 -1.30 -5.63
C ASN A 275 18.54 -0.32 -6.36
N MET A 276 19.06 0.77 -6.94
CA MET A 276 18.24 1.82 -7.56
C MET A 276 17.27 2.51 -6.57
N GLN A 277 17.52 2.41 -5.27
CA GLN A 277 16.66 2.92 -4.19
C GLN A 277 16.60 4.46 -4.11
N LEU A 278 17.44 5.17 -4.87
CA LEU A 278 17.36 6.63 -4.97
C LEU A 278 16.32 7.09 -6.00
N GLY A 279 15.85 6.23 -6.90
CA GLY A 279 14.80 6.59 -7.87
C GLY A 279 15.23 7.64 -8.91
N ILE A 280 16.54 7.79 -9.11
CA ILE A 280 17.16 8.76 -10.03
C ILE A 280 17.53 8.14 -11.40
N GLY A 281 17.08 6.93 -11.72
CA GLY A 281 17.51 6.18 -12.90
C GLY A 281 18.77 5.33 -12.65
N TYR A 282 19.48 4.95 -13.74
CA TYR A 282 20.59 3.97 -13.76
C TYR A 282 21.95 4.49 -13.26
N HIS A 283 21.97 5.48 -12.39
CA HIS A 283 23.22 6.07 -11.91
C HIS A 283 23.80 5.30 -10.71
N ARG A 284 25.13 5.25 -10.60
CA ARG A 284 25.81 4.31 -9.69
C ARG A 284 25.77 4.68 -8.21
N ASP A 285 25.58 5.95 -7.84
CA ASP A 285 25.31 6.48 -6.49
C ASP A 285 25.00 7.99 -6.61
N SER A 286 24.48 8.65 -5.57
CA SER A 286 24.37 10.11 -5.51
C SER A 286 24.68 10.58 -4.09
N ALA A 287 25.91 11.02 -3.85
CA ALA A 287 26.34 11.44 -2.51
C ALA A 287 25.77 12.80 -2.06
N THR A 288 25.12 13.55 -2.97
CA THR A 288 24.59 14.90 -2.68
C THR A 288 23.11 15.01 -3.05
N PRO A 289 22.28 15.68 -2.24
CA PRO A 289 20.86 15.86 -2.54
C PRO A 289 20.59 16.63 -3.84
N GLU A 290 21.51 17.49 -4.28
CA GLU A 290 21.42 18.24 -5.53
C GLU A 290 21.18 17.33 -6.74
N THR A 291 21.92 16.22 -6.80
CA THR A 291 21.83 15.24 -7.89
C THR A 291 20.81 14.13 -7.63
N GLY A 292 20.14 14.20 -6.48
CA GLY A 292 19.26 13.17 -5.94
C GLY A 292 17.78 13.30 -6.29
N LYS A 293 17.38 14.14 -7.26
CA LYS A 293 15.96 14.36 -7.55
C LYS A 293 15.29 13.09 -8.10
N VAL A 294 14.33 12.56 -7.35
CA VAL A 294 13.55 11.38 -7.74
C VAL A 294 12.74 11.69 -9.01
N LEU A 295 12.85 10.82 -10.01
CA LEU A 295 12.24 11.06 -11.31
C LEU A 295 10.71 10.95 -11.25
N GLY A 296 10.02 11.96 -11.78
CA GLY A 296 8.57 11.95 -11.98
C GLY A 296 7.71 12.20 -10.74
N ILE A 297 8.26 12.36 -9.53
CA ILE A 297 7.48 12.65 -8.32
C ILE A 297 7.46 14.16 -8.05
N ALA A 298 6.27 14.74 -7.98
CA ALA A 298 6.06 16.19 -7.86
C ALA A 298 4.92 16.58 -6.90
N ASP A 299 4.26 15.61 -6.25
CA ASP A 299 3.15 15.84 -5.33
C ASP A 299 3.15 14.86 -4.15
N ALA A 300 4.33 14.38 -3.73
CA ALA A 300 4.45 13.53 -2.56
C ALA A 300 4.03 14.26 -1.27
N THR A 301 3.37 13.53 -0.38
CA THR A 301 2.96 13.98 0.96
C THR A 301 3.78 13.29 2.05
N THR A 302 4.14 12.02 1.85
CA THR A 302 5.01 11.26 2.75
C THR A 302 5.94 10.32 1.97
N ILE A 303 7.01 9.88 2.62
CA ILE A 303 8.04 8.98 2.10
C ILE A 303 8.38 7.94 3.17
N SER A 304 8.63 6.70 2.73
CA SER A 304 9.19 5.65 3.56
C SER A 304 10.37 5.01 2.84
N ALA A 305 11.45 4.74 3.58
CA ALA A 305 12.69 4.15 3.07
C ALA A 305 12.89 2.77 3.70
N GLY A 306 12.91 1.73 2.86
CA GLY A 306 13.15 0.34 3.24
C GLY A 306 14.58 -0.10 2.93
N ALA A 307 14.86 -1.39 3.06
CA ALA A 307 16.23 -1.90 2.90
C ALA A 307 16.78 -1.74 1.47
N THR A 308 15.95 -1.99 0.46
CA THR A 308 16.36 -2.01 -0.94
C THR A 308 15.51 -1.11 -1.84
N HIS A 309 14.52 -0.42 -1.27
CA HIS A 309 13.53 0.37 -1.99
C HIS A 309 12.97 1.49 -1.13
N ALA A 310 12.40 2.49 -1.78
CA ALA A 310 11.62 3.54 -1.13
C ALA A 310 10.25 3.68 -1.81
N CYS A 311 9.30 4.20 -1.06
CA CYS A 311 7.95 4.45 -1.54
C CYS A 311 7.46 5.82 -1.06
N ALA A 312 6.63 6.48 -1.86
CA ALA A 312 5.98 7.74 -1.53
C ALA A 312 4.45 7.62 -1.66
N VAL A 313 3.73 8.30 -0.79
CA VAL A 313 2.30 8.60 -0.97
C VAL A 313 2.19 9.97 -1.65
N LEU A 314 1.34 10.07 -2.67
CA LEU A 314 1.06 11.31 -3.40
C LEU A 314 -0.20 11.99 -2.82
N ASP A 315 -0.42 13.27 -3.13
CA ASP A 315 -1.56 14.07 -2.64
C ASP A 315 -2.93 13.42 -2.90
N ALA A 316 -3.03 12.65 -3.98
CA ALA A 316 -4.23 11.91 -4.33
C ALA A 316 -4.42 10.59 -3.56
N GLY A 317 -3.47 10.20 -2.70
CA GLY A 317 -3.44 8.91 -2.02
C GLY A 317 -2.93 7.77 -2.89
N TYR A 318 -2.32 8.08 -4.04
CA TYR A 318 -1.61 7.07 -4.83
C TYR A 318 -0.27 6.73 -4.16
N VAL A 319 0.17 5.48 -4.27
CA VAL A 319 1.46 5.02 -3.75
C VAL A 319 2.38 4.65 -4.90
N ASN A 320 3.57 5.24 -4.92
CA ASN A 320 4.60 4.91 -5.88
C ASN A 320 5.85 4.38 -5.19
N CYS A 321 6.45 3.31 -5.71
CA CYS A 321 7.65 2.68 -5.15
C CYS A 321 8.76 2.53 -6.20
N TRP A 322 10.02 2.53 -5.77
CA TRP A 322 11.21 2.31 -6.60
C TRP A 322 12.31 1.60 -5.81
N GLY A 323 13.21 0.92 -6.52
CA GLY A 323 14.27 0.08 -5.97
C GLY A 323 14.08 -1.42 -6.24
N ILE A 324 14.92 -2.27 -5.64
CA ILE A 324 14.82 -3.75 -5.76
C ILE A 324 13.83 -4.30 -4.74
N GLY A 325 13.12 -5.36 -5.11
CA GLY A 325 12.23 -6.13 -4.23
C GLY A 325 10.80 -5.65 -4.20
N ILE A 326 10.49 -4.50 -4.83
CA ILE A 326 9.17 -3.85 -4.79
C ILE A 326 8.00 -4.71 -5.29
N GLY A 327 8.25 -5.81 -6.01
CA GLY A 327 7.24 -6.60 -6.71
C GLY A 327 7.27 -8.11 -6.50
N ARG A 328 8.04 -8.66 -5.55
CA ARG A 328 8.01 -10.11 -5.30
C ARG A 328 6.68 -10.48 -4.62
N GLY A 329 5.71 -11.02 -5.35
CA GLY A 329 4.47 -11.59 -4.79
C GLY A 329 3.15 -11.01 -5.31
N ASP A 330 3.13 -9.75 -5.79
CA ASP A 330 1.89 -9.06 -6.21
C ASP A 330 1.90 -8.66 -7.70
N GLY A 331 2.90 -9.13 -8.45
CA GLY A 331 3.00 -8.93 -9.89
C GLY A 331 3.06 -7.47 -10.34
N LEU A 332 3.65 -6.60 -9.51
CA LEU A 332 4.05 -5.24 -9.92
C LEU A 332 5.14 -5.30 -11.02
N CYS A 333 5.94 -6.39 -11.05
CA CYS A 333 6.97 -6.64 -12.06
C CYS A 333 7.01 -8.10 -12.61
N ASP A 334 5.99 -8.95 -12.36
CA ASP A 334 6.06 -10.41 -12.64
C ASP A 334 5.71 -10.85 -14.08
N THR A 335 5.66 -9.97 -15.08
CA THR A 335 5.79 -10.49 -16.45
C THR A 335 7.26 -10.79 -16.75
N VAL A 336 7.73 -11.94 -16.27
CA VAL A 336 8.66 -12.77 -17.06
C VAL A 336 7.94 -13.01 -18.39
N GLY A 337 8.25 -12.18 -19.39
CA GLY A 337 7.54 -12.18 -20.68
C GLY A 337 7.15 -10.82 -21.25
N ALA A 338 7.51 -9.69 -20.63
CA ALA A 338 7.55 -8.42 -21.37
C ALA A 338 8.74 -8.47 -22.36
N TYR A 339 8.49 -8.93 -23.58
CA TYR A 339 9.46 -8.91 -24.67
C TYR A 339 9.73 -7.47 -25.10
N TYR A 340 10.99 -7.03 -24.98
CA TYR A 340 11.49 -5.76 -25.48
C TYR A 340 12.19 -6.01 -26.82
N PRO A 341 11.68 -5.52 -27.97
CA PRO A 341 12.40 -5.63 -29.23
C PRO A 341 13.62 -4.71 -29.21
N GLY A 342 14.82 -5.27 -29.44
CA GLY A 342 16.02 -4.48 -29.80
C GLY A 342 17.18 -4.42 -28.79
N VAL A 343 17.24 -5.24 -27.73
CA VAL A 343 18.44 -5.26 -26.86
C VAL A 343 19.02 -6.67 -26.73
N GLN A 344 20.05 -6.95 -27.53
CA GLN A 344 21.22 -7.66 -27.00
C GLN A 344 22.07 -6.61 -26.29
N TYR A 345 22.42 -6.87 -25.02
CA TYR A 345 23.09 -5.94 -24.12
C TYR A 345 24.18 -5.08 -24.77
N SER A 346 23.98 -3.76 -24.75
CA SER A 346 24.95 -2.78 -24.25
C SER A 346 24.28 -1.41 -24.18
N TYR A 347 24.26 -0.78 -22.99
CA TYR A 347 23.80 0.60 -22.79
C TYR A 347 24.55 1.54 -23.77
N PRO A 348 23.95 2.58 -24.39
CA PRO A 348 23.19 3.66 -23.72
C PRO A 348 21.99 4.27 -24.52
N SER A 349 21.25 5.16 -23.83
CA SER A 349 20.23 6.12 -24.28
C SER A 349 18.80 5.60 -24.60
N SER A 350 17.82 6.22 -23.93
CA SER A 350 16.35 6.23 -24.19
C SER A 350 15.41 5.21 -23.50
N ASN A 351 15.64 4.80 -22.25
CA ASN A 351 14.53 4.35 -21.39
C ASN A 351 14.84 4.58 -19.90
N LEU A 352 14.44 5.75 -19.38
CA LEU A 352 14.62 6.12 -17.98
C LEU A 352 13.68 5.36 -17.04
N ALA A 353 12.62 4.71 -17.55
CA ALA A 353 11.59 4.03 -16.78
C ALA A 353 11.51 2.54 -17.11
N ALA A 354 12.52 1.79 -16.69
CA ALA A 354 12.56 0.34 -16.91
C ALA A 354 12.38 -0.42 -15.59
N CYS A 355 11.36 -1.28 -15.59
CA CYS A 355 11.18 -2.35 -14.61
C CYS A 355 12.00 -3.55 -15.09
N PHE A 356 12.87 -4.07 -14.24
CA PHE A 356 13.43 -5.41 -14.42
C PHE A 356 12.74 -6.38 -13.49
N SER A 357 12.96 -7.67 -13.72
CA SER A 357 12.57 -8.76 -12.81
C SER A 357 12.90 -8.41 -11.35
N GLY A 358 11.91 -7.88 -10.62
CA GLY A 358 12.04 -7.48 -9.23
C GLY A 358 12.74 -6.15 -8.93
N ALA A 359 12.90 -5.21 -9.88
CA ALA A 359 13.51 -3.89 -9.62
C ALA A 359 12.92 -2.76 -10.47
N SER A 360 12.84 -1.53 -9.94
CA SER A 360 12.52 -0.34 -10.73
C SER A 360 13.47 0.81 -10.43
N ALA A 361 14.08 1.37 -11.47
CA ALA A 361 14.96 2.54 -11.35
C ALA A 361 14.20 3.86 -11.16
N THR A 362 12.88 3.82 -11.35
CA THR A 362 11.98 4.97 -11.21
C THR A 362 10.70 4.60 -10.45
N PRO A 363 10.02 5.61 -9.88
CA PRO A 363 8.77 5.39 -9.16
C PRO A 363 7.68 4.77 -10.03
N TYR A 364 7.08 3.69 -9.54
CA TYR A 364 5.98 2.97 -10.18
C TYR A 364 4.78 2.86 -9.25
N ALA A 365 3.58 3.01 -9.79
CA ALA A 365 2.34 2.95 -9.02
C ALA A 365 2.06 1.53 -8.49
N VAL A 366 1.72 1.43 -7.21
CA VAL A 366 1.32 0.17 -6.58
C VAL A 366 -0.09 -0.20 -7.04
N ARG A 367 -0.26 -1.43 -7.54
CA ARG A 367 -1.56 -2.00 -7.90
C ARG A 367 -2.53 -1.90 -6.71
N GLY A 368 -3.76 -1.45 -6.96
CA GLY A 368 -4.78 -1.26 -5.92
C GLY A 368 -4.64 0.04 -5.12
N LEU A 369 -3.47 0.66 -5.13
CA LEU A 369 -3.18 1.98 -4.53
C LEU A 369 -2.65 2.97 -5.58
N GLY A 370 -3.01 2.76 -6.84
CA GLY A 370 -2.52 3.50 -8.00
C GLY A 370 -3.63 4.24 -8.74
N PRO A 371 -3.29 4.96 -9.82
CA PRO A 371 -4.22 5.85 -10.51
C PRO A 371 -5.33 5.13 -11.30
N LEU A 372 -5.31 3.80 -11.43
CA LEU A 372 -6.16 3.06 -12.36
C LEU A 372 -7.66 3.36 -12.22
N ALA A 373 -8.19 3.37 -10.99
CA ALA A 373 -9.60 3.62 -10.74
C ALA A 373 -9.99 5.07 -11.13
N ASP A 374 -9.19 6.05 -10.68
CA ASP A 374 -9.40 7.46 -11.02
C ASP A 374 -9.23 7.70 -12.54
N ALA A 375 -8.32 6.99 -13.20
CA ALA A 375 -8.08 7.09 -14.63
C ALA A 375 -9.28 6.57 -15.45
N ASN A 376 -9.80 5.40 -15.10
CA ASN A 376 -11.03 4.89 -15.72
C ASN A 376 -12.20 5.84 -15.49
N GLN A 377 -12.38 6.34 -14.26
CA GLN A 377 -13.44 7.29 -13.95
C GLN A 377 -13.37 8.55 -14.83
N VAL A 378 -12.16 9.11 -15.01
CA VAL A 378 -11.96 10.29 -15.83
C VAL A 378 -12.22 10.01 -17.31
N MET A 379 -11.78 8.86 -17.82
CA MET A 379 -12.01 8.47 -19.20
C MET A 379 -13.50 8.21 -19.48
N ASP A 380 -14.22 7.53 -18.57
CA ASP A 380 -15.66 7.32 -18.67
C ASP A 380 -16.42 8.66 -18.66
N TRP A 381 -15.99 9.59 -17.78
CA TRP A 381 -16.54 10.94 -17.74
C TRP A 381 -16.29 11.72 -19.05
N ALA A 382 -15.09 11.59 -19.63
CA ALA A 382 -14.76 12.23 -20.90
C ALA A 382 -15.62 11.71 -22.06
N GLU A 383 -15.83 10.39 -22.14
CA GLU A 383 -16.71 9.74 -23.12
C GLU A 383 -18.16 10.20 -23.00
N ALA A 384 -18.66 10.31 -21.76
CA ALA A 384 -20.01 10.80 -21.51
C ALA A 384 -20.17 12.30 -21.81
N SER A 385 -19.15 13.11 -21.51
CA SER A 385 -19.23 14.57 -21.61
C SER A 385 -18.91 15.11 -23.00
N LEU A 386 -18.08 14.40 -23.78
CA LEU A 386 -17.60 14.83 -25.09
C LEU A 386 -17.72 13.67 -26.12
N PRO A 387 -18.94 13.14 -26.36
CA PRO A 387 -19.13 11.96 -27.21
C PRO A 387 -18.74 12.17 -28.68
N GLN A 388 -18.64 13.42 -29.13
CA GLN A 388 -18.16 13.76 -30.48
C GLN A 388 -16.65 13.55 -30.63
N THR A 389 -15.89 13.80 -29.56
CA THR A 389 -14.43 13.62 -29.51
C THR A 389 -14.05 12.22 -29.03
N PHE A 390 -14.80 11.69 -28.06
CA PHE A 390 -14.57 10.40 -27.40
C PHE A 390 -15.80 9.49 -27.52
N PRO A 391 -16.12 8.97 -28.71
CA PRO A 391 -17.29 8.13 -28.89
C PRO A 391 -17.11 6.79 -28.14
N PRO A 392 -18.14 6.29 -27.42
CA PRO A 392 -18.09 5.00 -26.73
C PRO A 392 -17.87 3.86 -27.73
N GLN A 393 -16.90 2.99 -27.45
CA GLN A 393 -16.53 1.91 -28.38
C GLN A 393 -17.27 0.61 -28.06
N PHE A 394 -17.85 -0.03 -29.08
CA PHE A 394 -18.43 -1.37 -28.96
C PHE A 394 -17.47 -2.48 -29.41
N GLN A 395 -16.42 -2.19 -30.19
CA GLN A 395 -15.38 -3.13 -30.59
C GLN A 395 -14.07 -2.38 -30.90
N ILE A 396 -12.98 -2.73 -30.22
CA ILE A 396 -11.63 -2.33 -30.65
C ILE A 396 -10.99 -3.55 -31.33
N PRO A 397 -10.50 -3.45 -32.58
CA PRO A 397 -9.53 -4.41 -33.10
C PRO A 397 -8.33 -4.40 -32.16
N SER A 398 -7.85 -5.58 -31.78
CA SER A 398 -6.74 -5.78 -30.85
C SER A 398 -5.53 -4.88 -31.16
N LEU A 399 -5.48 -3.71 -30.54
CA LEU A 399 -4.21 -3.07 -30.24
C LEU A 399 -3.58 -3.89 -29.11
N PRO A 400 -2.26 -4.10 -29.10
CA PRO A 400 -1.63 -4.55 -27.88
C PRO A 400 -1.95 -3.50 -26.81
N ASP A 401 -2.60 -3.90 -25.72
CA ASP A 401 -3.01 -3.08 -24.56
C ASP A 401 -1.86 -2.33 -23.85
N ARG A 402 -0.72 -2.09 -24.49
CA ARG A 402 0.51 -1.63 -23.85
C ARG A 402 1.29 -0.73 -24.78
N ILE A 403 1.04 0.59 -24.72
CA ILE A 403 2.20 1.48 -24.61
C ILE A 403 2.73 1.20 -23.20
N PRO A 404 3.93 0.61 -23.05
CA PRO A 404 4.46 0.32 -21.72
C PRO A 404 4.36 1.58 -20.87
N ASN A 405 3.81 1.42 -19.67
CA ASN A 405 3.68 2.49 -18.68
C ASN A 405 2.60 3.55 -18.93
N TYR A 406 1.58 3.28 -19.74
CA TYR A 406 0.39 4.14 -19.84
C TYR A 406 -0.89 3.32 -19.80
N LEU A 407 -1.91 3.82 -19.10
CA LEU A 407 -3.30 3.40 -19.33
C LEU A 407 -3.83 4.23 -20.49
N VAL A 408 -4.24 3.60 -21.60
CA VAL A 408 -4.63 4.30 -22.83
C VAL A 408 -5.99 3.82 -23.30
N ARG A 409 -6.84 4.77 -23.72
CA ARG A 409 -8.02 4.50 -24.56
C ARG A 409 -7.82 5.17 -25.91
N ALA A 410 -8.07 4.41 -26.97
CA ALA A 410 -7.98 4.88 -28.35
C ALA A 410 -9.37 5.12 -28.90
N TYR A 411 -9.51 6.15 -29.73
CA TYR A 411 -10.75 6.59 -30.38
C TYR A 411 -10.50 6.78 -31.89
N PRO A 412 -11.56 6.80 -32.72
CA PRO A 412 -11.42 7.04 -34.15
C PRO A 412 -10.66 8.33 -34.47
N GLY A 413 -10.03 8.38 -35.65
CA GLY A 413 -9.31 9.57 -36.11
C GLY A 413 -7.97 9.83 -35.41
N ASN A 414 -7.26 8.78 -34.98
CA ASN A 414 -5.99 8.86 -34.25
C ASN A 414 -6.10 9.70 -32.96
N THR A 415 -7.21 9.53 -32.24
CA THR A 415 -7.48 10.21 -30.98
C THR A 415 -7.20 9.27 -29.81
N TYR A 416 -6.53 9.75 -28.77
CA TYR A 416 -6.12 8.96 -27.62
C TYR A 416 -6.25 9.77 -26.34
N LEU A 417 -6.78 9.13 -25.29
CA LEU A 417 -6.64 9.57 -23.91
C LEU A 417 -5.70 8.60 -23.20
N ALA A 418 -4.77 9.14 -22.43
CA ALA A 418 -3.80 8.34 -21.71
C ALA A 418 -3.54 8.86 -20.30
N VAL A 419 -3.12 7.99 -19.40
CA VAL A 419 -2.59 8.33 -18.08
C VAL A 419 -1.24 7.65 -17.92
N ASN A 420 -0.21 8.40 -17.51
CA ASN A 420 1.10 7.83 -17.22
C ASN A 420 1.06 6.89 -16.00
N GLY A 421 1.79 5.79 -16.09
CA GLY A 421 1.94 4.76 -15.06
C GLY A 421 3.15 4.94 -14.15
N HIS A 422 3.96 5.99 -14.36
CA HIS A 422 5.12 6.32 -13.53
C HIS A 422 5.04 7.73 -12.98
N GLY A 423 5.56 7.91 -11.77
CA GLY A 423 5.59 9.21 -11.12
C GLY A 423 4.18 9.74 -10.84
N THR A 424 4.05 11.06 -10.82
CA THR A 424 2.82 11.80 -10.56
C THR A 424 1.86 11.58 -11.72
N PRO A 425 0.67 10.99 -11.51
CA PRO A 425 -0.26 10.69 -12.59
C PRO A 425 -0.88 11.95 -13.20
N HIS A 426 -0.87 12.03 -14.52
CA HIS A 426 -1.31 13.12 -15.38
C HIS A 426 -2.21 12.54 -16.47
N LEU A 427 -3.24 13.30 -16.86
CA LEU A 427 -4.06 12.99 -18.02
C LEU A 427 -3.40 13.56 -19.26
N MET A 428 -3.29 12.75 -20.30
CA MET A 428 -2.71 13.10 -21.57
C MET A 428 -3.72 12.94 -22.70
N TYR A 429 -3.62 13.80 -23.70
CA TYR A 429 -4.44 13.74 -24.90
C TYR A 429 -3.56 13.85 -26.15
N LEU A 430 -3.87 13.04 -27.15
CA LEU A 430 -3.29 13.11 -28.48
C LEU A 430 -4.43 12.97 -29.49
N GLY A 431 -4.60 13.93 -30.39
CA GLY A 431 -5.66 13.86 -31.40
C GLY A 431 -5.78 15.10 -32.27
N PRO A 432 -6.78 15.15 -33.18
CA PRO A 432 -6.97 16.26 -34.10
C PRO A 432 -7.11 17.62 -33.41
N ASP A 433 -7.79 17.69 -32.26
CA ASP A 433 -8.02 18.94 -31.52
C ASP A 433 -6.71 19.53 -30.94
N SER A 434 -5.68 18.69 -30.80
CA SER A 434 -4.33 19.10 -30.40
C SER A 434 -3.40 19.43 -31.57
N GLY A 435 -3.89 19.33 -32.81
CA GLY A 435 -3.05 19.38 -34.02
C GLY A 435 -2.13 18.16 -34.15
N GLY A 436 -2.52 17.01 -33.60
CA GLY A 436 -1.70 15.79 -33.58
C GLY A 436 -0.50 15.84 -32.64
N GLN A 437 -0.50 16.72 -31.63
CA GLN A 437 0.58 16.84 -30.64
C GLN A 437 0.16 16.25 -29.30
N LEU A 438 1.07 15.53 -28.63
CA LEU A 438 0.80 15.05 -27.27
C LEU A 438 0.68 16.26 -26.32
N ARG A 439 -0.45 16.35 -25.63
CA ARG A 439 -0.74 17.39 -24.64
C ARG A 439 -0.85 16.76 -23.25
N ASP A 440 -0.11 17.32 -22.31
CA ASP A 440 -0.33 17.09 -20.88
C ASP A 440 -1.47 18.00 -20.42
N LEU A 441 -2.59 17.39 -20.02
CA LEU A 441 -3.79 18.08 -19.54
C LEU A 441 -3.74 18.34 -18.03
N GLY A 442 -2.64 17.99 -17.35
CA GLY A 442 -2.42 18.18 -15.93
C GLY A 442 -2.71 16.95 -15.09
N ARG A 443 -2.62 17.11 -13.77
CA ARG A 443 -2.69 16.02 -12.79
C ARG A 443 -4.02 15.27 -12.86
N LEU A 444 -3.96 13.95 -12.93
CA LEU A 444 -5.15 13.08 -12.97
C LEU A 444 -6.09 13.36 -11.79
N ALA A 445 -5.52 13.59 -10.60
CA ALA A 445 -6.30 13.84 -9.39
C ALA A 445 -7.24 15.05 -9.50
N GLN A 446 -6.86 16.07 -10.29
CA GLN A 446 -7.70 17.24 -10.55
C GLN A 446 -8.90 16.85 -11.43
N TRP A 447 -8.64 16.13 -12.53
CA TRP A 447 -9.67 15.60 -13.41
C TRP A 447 -10.63 14.65 -12.69
N ALA A 448 -10.11 13.77 -11.84
CA ALA A 448 -10.92 12.83 -11.09
C ALA A 448 -11.87 13.55 -10.10
N ARG A 449 -11.44 14.66 -9.50
CA ARG A 449 -12.34 15.51 -8.68
C ARG A 449 -13.43 16.17 -9.52
N GLN A 450 -13.09 16.66 -10.71
CA GLN A 450 -14.06 17.26 -11.63
C GLN A 450 -15.08 16.23 -12.12
N ALA A 451 -14.62 15.05 -12.56
CA ALA A 451 -15.46 13.93 -12.97
C ALA A 451 -16.43 13.48 -11.87
N ARG A 452 -16.01 13.50 -10.60
CA ARG A 452 -16.90 13.24 -9.45
C ARG A 452 -17.94 14.33 -9.25
N ALA A 453 -17.54 15.60 -9.39
CA ALA A 453 -18.44 16.74 -9.18
C ALA A 453 -19.48 16.91 -10.29
N SER A 454 -19.20 16.41 -11.49
CA SER A 454 -20.09 16.48 -12.66
C SER A 454 -21.07 15.32 -12.76
N GLN A 455 -20.89 14.23 -11.99
CA GLN A 455 -21.86 13.14 -11.96
C GLN A 455 -23.16 13.65 -11.32
N PRO A 456 -24.32 13.48 -11.98
CA PRO A 456 -25.60 13.81 -11.37
C PRO A 456 -25.72 12.99 -10.08
N VAL A 457 -26.04 13.66 -8.96
CA VAL A 457 -26.40 12.98 -7.71
C VAL A 457 -27.61 12.11 -8.02
N THR A 458 -27.39 10.82 -8.26
CA THR A 458 -28.47 9.87 -8.49
C THR A 458 -29.33 9.90 -7.23
N PRO A 459 -30.63 10.23 -7.32
CA PRO A 459 -31.50 10.09 -6.17
C PRO A 459 -31.40 8.65 -5.67
N PRO A 460 -31.48 8.41 -4.35
CA PRO A 460 -31.41 7.05 -3.81
C PRO A 460 -32.39 6.14 -4.54
N ILE A 461 -31.87 5.08 -5.19
CA ILE A 461 -32.68 4.07 -5.87
C ILE A 461 -33.44 3.29 -4.80
N ASN A 462 -34.74 3.58 -4.64
CA ASN A 462 -35.64 2.90 -3.70
C ASN A 462 -36.05 1.48 -4.19
N THR A 463 -35.14 0.71 -4.80
CA THR A 463 -35.44 -0.64 -5.31
C THR A 463 -34.90 -1.68 -4.34
N THR A 464 -35.78 -2.47 -3.73
CA THR A 464 -35.39 -3.59 -2.87
C THR A 464 -35.23 -4.86 -3.71
N LEU A 465 -34.05 -5.49 -3.65
CA LEU A 465 -33.73 -6.74 -4.35
C LEU A 465 -34.05 -7.96 -3.49
N GLN A 466 -34.49 -9.04 -4.10
CA GLN A 466 -34.75 -10.32 -3.42
C GLN A 466 -34.35 -11.52 -4.29
N LEU A 467 -33.90 -12.59 -3.63
CA LEU A 467 -33.78 -13.90 -4.28
C LEU A 467 -35.17 -14.52 -4.45
N VAL A 468 -35.46 -15.01 -5.66
CA VAL A 468 -36.68 -15.75 -5.95
C VAL A 468 -36.52 -17.15 -5.37
N ARG A 469 -37.01 -17.35 -4.13
CA ARG A 469 -36.73 -18.55 -3.32
C ARG A 469 -37.04 -19.88 -4.01
N THR A 470 -38.02 -19.93 -4.91
CA THR A 470 -38.39 -21.14 -5.65
C THR A 470 -37.40 -21.54 -6.75
N LEU A 471 -36.44 -20.66 -7.06
CA LEU A 471 -35.49 -20.80 -8.17
C LEU A 471 -34.04 -20.58 -7.69
N VAL A 472 -33.80 -20.81 -6.40
CA VAL A 472 -32.44 -20.97 -5.87
C VAL A 472 -32.22 -22.46 -5.62
N THR A 473 -31.33 -23.08 -6.37
CA THR A 473 -30.96 -24.49 -6.21
C THR A 473 -29.47 -24.63 -6.01
N VAL A 474 -29.08 -25.63 -5.21
CA VAL A 474 -27.69 -25.97 -4.95
C VAL A 474 -27.49 -27.42 -5.33
N ASP A 475 -26.75 -27.67 -6.40
CA ASP A 475 -26.47 -29.01 -6.91
C ASP A 475 -25.07 -29.45 -6.51
N PHE A 476 -24.98 -30.62 -5.88
CA PHE A 476 -23.74 -31.24 -5.43
C PHE A 476 -23.40 -32.45 -6.30
N PHE A 477 -22.22 -32.41 -6.94
CA PHE A 477 -21.72 -33.46 -7.83
C PHE A 477 -20.50 -34.15 -7.22
N PRO A 478 -20.67 -35.34 -6.60
CA PRO A 478 -19.56 -36.06 -6.02
C PRO A 478 -18.60 -36.60 -7.08
N GLY A 479 -17.28 -36.39 -6.91
CA GLY A 479 -16.23 -37.07 -7.67
C GLY A 479 -16.06 -36.75 -9.18
N ALA A 480 -16.56 -35.62 -9.68
CA ALA A 480 -16.68 -35.35 -11.12
C ALA A 480 -15.37 -34.99 -11.89
N HIS A 481 -14.19 -34.87 -11.26
CA HIS A 481 -12.94 -34.52 -11.93
C HIS A 481 -11.72 -35.38 -11.52
N ARG A 482 -10.75 -35.53 -12.43
CA ARG A 482 -9.43 -36.18 -12.21
C ARG A 482 -8.58 -35.52 -11.09
N THR A 483 -9.05 -34.44 -10.49
CA THR A 483 -8.38 -33.66 -9.43
C THR A 483 -8.89 -33.95 -8.01
N GLY A 484 -9.87 -34.84 -7.83
CA GLY A 484 -10.23 -35.39 -6.51
C GLY A 484 -11.04 -34.48 -5.57
N CYS A 485 -11.87 -33.57 -6.09
CA CYS A 485 -12.81 -32.79 -5.29
C CYS A 485 -14.25 -32.87 -5.79
N ASP A 486 -15.20 -32.66 -4.88
CA ASP A 486 -16.62 -32.58 -5.17
C ASP A 486 -16.99 -31.17 -5.67
N ASN A 487 -17.82 -31.09 -6.71
CA ASN A 487 -18.25 -29.84 -7.30
C ASN A 487 -19.59 -29.39 -6.73
N LEU A 488 -19.74 -28.09 -6.54
CA LEU A 488 -20.98 -27.50 -6.08
C LEU A 488 -21.38 -26.33 -6.98
N TYR A 489 -22.61 -26.38 -7.49
CA TYR A 489 -23.21 -25.36 -8.34
C TYR A 489 -24.39 -24.71 -7.64
N VAL A 490 -24.40 -23.38 -7.57
CA VAL A 490 -25.54 -22.60 -7.09
C VAL A 490 -26.19 -21.93 -8.28
N TRP A 491 -27.45 -22.27 -8.54
CA TRP A 491 -28.31 -21.57 -9.49
C TRP A 491 -29.18 -20.62 -8.71
N TYR A 492 -29.33 -19.39 -9.17
CA TYR A 492 -30.17 -18.43 -8.49
C TYR A 492 -30.82 -17.46 -9.47
N GLN A 493 -32.01 -17.01 -9.08
CA GLN A 493 -32.71 -15.91 -9.72
C GLN A 493 -32.88 -14.75 -8.74
N LEU A 494 -32.53 -13.56 -9.20
CA LEU A 494 -32.73 -12.30 -8.48
C LEU A 494 -33.83 -11.49 -9.17
N SER A 495 -34.72 -10.88 -8.38
CA SER A 495 -35.78 -10.01 -8.89
C SER A 495 -35.93 -8.74 -8.04
N ALA A 496 -36.30 -7.63 -8.68
CA ALA A 496 -36.73 -6.42 -7.98
C ALA A 496 -38.17 -6.58 -7.46
N THR A 497 -38.38 -6.32 -6.17
CA THR A 497 -39.68 -6.49 -5.47
C THR A 497 -40.85 -5.69 -6.05
N ALA A 498 -40.60 -4.65 -6.86
CA ALA A 498 -41.61 -3.71 -7.34
C ALA A 498 -41.94 -3.82 -8.84
N GLY A 499 -41.48 -4.86 -9.55
CA GLY A 499 -41.67 -4.96 -11.01
C GLY A 499 -40.94 -3.87 -11.80
N ASN A 500 -39.84 -3.38 -11.23
CA ASN A 500 -38.95 -2.41 -11.86
C ASN A 500 -37.73 -3.14 -12.45
N ALA A 501 -37.14 -2.57 -13.49
CA ALA A 501 -35.89 -3.06 -14.05
C ALA A 501 -34.81 -3.17 -12.97
N LEU A 502 -33.89 -4.13 -13.13
CA LEU A 502 -32.73 -4.22 -12.25
C LEU A 502 -31.94 -2.89 -12.30
N PRO A 503 -31.38 -2.45 -11.16
CA PRO A 503 -30.59 -1.22 -11.13
C PRO A 503 -29.44 -1.27 -12.15
N ALA A 504 -29.27 -0.18 -12.90
CA ALA A 504 -28.16 -0.07 -13.86
C ALA A 504 -26.81 -0.22 -13.13
N GLY A 505 -25.89 -0.98 -13.73
CA GLY A 505 -24.59 -1.28 -13.14
C GLY A 505 -24.60 -2.38 -12.07
N PHE A 506 -25.67 -3.19 -12.01
CA PHE A 506 -25.68 -4.42 -11.23
C PHE A 506 -24.62 -5.41 -11.73
N THR A 507 -23.77 -5.92 -10.85
CA THR A 507 -22.74 -6.93 -11.14
C THR A 507 -22.62 -7.89 -9.96
N PRO A 508 -22.96 -9.17 -10.09
CA PRO A 508 -22.78 -10.13 -9.01
C PRO A 508 -21.29 -10.42 -8.80
N THR A 509 -20.87 -10.61 -7.54
CA THR A 509 -19.45 -10.74 -7.20
C THR A 509 -19.10 -12.12 -6.65
N SER A 510 -19.93 -12.66 -5.76
CA SER A 510 -19.68 -13.96 -5.13
C SER A 510 -20.95 -14.52 -4.52
N VAL A 511 -20.98 -15.84 -4.34
CA VAL A 511 -22.02 -16.53 -3.57
C VAL A 511 -21.38 -17.19 -2.36
N ARG A 512 -21.97 -17.02 -1.17
CA ARG A 512 -21.59 -17.74 0.04
C ARG A 512 -22.69 -18.71 0.45
N LEU A 513 -22.30 -19.92 0.82
CA LEU A 513 -23.18 -20.88 1.46
C LEU A 513 -22.82 -20.97 2.93
N LEU A 514 -23.82 -20.85 3.81
CA LEU A 514 -23.69 -20.92 5.26
C LEU A 514 -24.36 -22.20 5.76
N LYS A 515 -23.64 -22.99 6.57
CA LYS A 515 -24.15 -24.16 7.29
C LYS A 515 -23.78 -24.04 8.76
N GLY A 516 -24.71 -23.53 9.56
CA GLY A 516 -24.42 -23.13 10.95
C GLY A 516 -23.36 -22.02 10.97
N ASP A 517 -22.26 -22.24 11.69
CA ASP A 517 -21.14 -21.30 11.80
C ASP A 517 -20.06 -21.49 10.71
N THR A 518 -20.23 -22.47 9.83
CA THR A 518 -19.28 -22.75 8.74
C THR A 518 -19.79 -22.19 7.41
N TYR A 519 -18.88 -21.83 6.51
CA TYR A 519 -19.24 -21.26 5.21
C TYR A 519 -18.30 -21.65 4.07
N VAL A 520 -18.81 -21.56 2.84
CA VAL A 520 -18.07 -21.74 1.59
C VAL A 520 -18.32 -20.53 0.71
N ASP A 521 -17.25 -19.86 0.28
CA ASP A 521 -17.32 -18.81 -0.74
C ASP A 521 -17.07 -19.37 -2.14
N ILE A 522 -17.93 -19.00 -3.08
CA ILE A 522 -17.91 -19.40 -4.48
C ILE A 522 -17.73 -18.13 -5.33
N PRO A 523 -16.50 -17.82 -5.77
CA PRO A 523 -16.20 -16.57 -6.46
C PRO A 523 -16.54 -16.59 -7.96
N ASN A 524 -16.76 -17.77 -8.56
CA ASN A 524 -16.98 -17.92 -10.00
C ASN A 524 -18.44 -17.68 -10.38
N VAL A 525 -18.91 -16.46 -10.20
CA VAL A 525 -20.28 -16.09 -10.53
C VAL A 525 -20.39 -15.70 -12.00
N ARG A 526 -21.35 -16.29 -12.72
CA ARG A 526 -21.59 -16.05 -14.15
C ARG A 526 -23.08 -15.92 -14.44
N GLU A 527 -23.43 -15.08 -15.40
CA GLU A 527 -24.78 -15.00 -15.93
C GLU A 527 -25.13 -16.29 -16.70
N ASP A 528 -26.31 -16.86 -16.47
CA ASP A 528 -26.78 -18.05 -17.19
C ASP A 528 -27.54 -17.65 -18.45
N SER A 529 -27.00 -17.96 -19.63
CA SER A 529 -27.56 -17.57 -20.92
C SER A 529 -28.75 -18.41 -21.39
N ARG A 530 -29.33 -19.26 -20.53
CA ARG A 530 -30.28 -20.33 -20.93
C ARG A 530 -31.77 -19.96 -20.92
N SER A 531 -32.17 -18.70 -20.74
CA SER A 531 -33.55 -18.26 -21.01
C SER A 531 -33.66 -16.74 -21.22
N PRO A 532 -34.58 -16.23 -22.04
CA PRO A 532 -34.83 -14.80 -22.17
C PRO A 532 -35.52 -14.30 -20.89
N VAL A 533 -34.78 -13.66 -20.00
CA VAL A 533 -35.32 -13.16 -18.75
C VAL A 533 -35.90 -11.76 -18.95
N SER A 534 -37.06 -11.50 -18.33
CA SER A 534 -37.63 -10.16 -18.19
C SER A 534 -36.55 -9.14 -17.75
N PRO A 535 -36.57 -7.87 -18.22
CA PRO A 535 -35.61 -6.83 -17.82
C PRO A 535 -35.48 -6.59 -16.30
N ASP A 536 -36.40 -7.16 -15.51
CA ASP A 536 -36.48 -7.00 -14.05
C ASP A 536 -35.81 -8.16 -13.28
N THR A 537 -35.10 -9.06 -13.97
CA THR A 537 -34.65 -10.33 -13.39
C THR A 537 -33.25 -10.73 -13.88
N TYR A 538 -32.42 -11.26 -12.97
CA TYR A 538 -31.08 -11.78 -13.26
C TYR A 538 -31.00 -13.27 -12.94
N LEU A 539 -30.48 -14.06 -13.87
CA LEU A 539 -30.19 -15.49 -13.68
C LEU A 539 -28.69 -15.69 -13.60
N GLY A 540 -28.24 -16.35 -12.54
CA GLY A 540 -26.82 -16.55 -12.29
C GLY A 540 -26.48 -17.95 -11.81
N THR A 541 -25.22 -18.30 -12.03
CA THR A 541 -24.59 -19.55 -11.60
C THR A 541 -23.33 -19.24 -10.83
N ALA A 542 -23.03 -20.03 -9.80
CA ALA A 542 -21.75 -20.00 -9.13
C ALA A 542 -21.22 -21.42 -8.95
N GLY A 543 -20.02 -21.71 -9.44
CA GLY A 543 -19.40 -23.04 -9.38
C GLY A 543 -18.11 -23.07 -8.56
N GLY A 544 -17.97 -24.01 -7.62
CA GLY A 544 -16.79 -24.16 -6.76
C GLY A 544 -16.46 -25.61 -6.42
N CYS A 545 -15.24 -25.82 -5.93
CA CYS A 545 -14.68 -27.11 -5.49
C CYS A 545 -14.43 -27.07 -3.96
N PRO A 546 -15.48 -27.13 -3.13
CA PRO A 546 -15.31 -27.15 -1.69
C PRO A 546 -14.85 -28.54 -1.24
N ALA A 547 -13.61 -28.64 -0.76
CA ALA A 547 -13.17 -29.84 -0.08
C ALA A 547 -13.96 -30.02 1.22
N THR A 548 -14.99 -30.88 1.19
CA THR A 548 -15.63 -31.57 2.35
C THR A 548 -16.59 -30.83 3.29
N LEU A 549 -16.99 -29.57 3.06
CA LEU A 549 -17.86 -28.83 4.00
C LEU A 549 -19.39 -28.97 3.80
N ILE A 550 -19.86 -29.11 2.56
CA ILE A 550 -21.28 -29.14 2.21
C ILE A 550 -21.54 -30.42 1.41
N ARG A 551 -22.59 -31.16 1.75
CA ARG A 551 -22.98 -32.44 1.14
C ARG A 551 -24.42 -32.39 0.64
N GLY A 552 -24.79 -33.42 -0.12
CA GLY A 552 -26.19 -33.72 -0.42
C GLY A 552 -27.08 -33.67 0.81
N ASP A 553 -28.31 -33.16 0.65
CA ASP A 553 -29.35 -33.01 1.66
C ASP A 553 -29.13 -31.99 2.79
N ASP A 554 -28.02 -31.25 2.79
CA ASP A 554 -27.77 -30.21 3.79
C ASP A 554 -28.74 -29.01 3.68
N ASP A 555 -29.18 -28.47 4.82
CA ASP A 555 -29.84 -27.16 4.89
C ASP A 555 -28.79 -26.04 4.94
N VAL A 556 -28.83 -25.13 3.96
CA VAL A 556 -27.86 -24.02 3.84
C VAL A 556 -28.55 -22.67 3.64
N GLU A 557 -27.92 -21.59 4.12
CA GLU A 557 -28.28 -20.23 3.74
C GLU A 557 -27.34 -19.74 2.63
N VAL A 558 -27.92 -19.45 1.47
CA VAL A 558 -27.27 -18.82 0.31
C VAL A 558 -27.27 -17.31 0.52
N VAL A 559 -26.09 -16.70 0.44
CA VAL A 559 -25.88 -15.25 0.43
C VAL A 559 -25.27 -14.88 -0.91
N LEU A 560 -26.01 -14.14 -1.74
CA LEU A 560 -25.49 -13.57 -2.97
C LEU A 560 -24.95 -12.17 -2.66
N TYR A 561 -23.69 -11.94 -2.98
CA TYR A 561 -23.06 -10.62 -2.98
C TYR A 561 -23.04 -10.06 -4.39
N PHE A 562 -23.27 -8.75 -4.50
CA PHE A 562 -23.26 -8.03 -5.76
C PHE A 562 -22.79 -6.60 -5.54
N THR A 563 -22.52 -5.92 -6.65
CA THR A 563 -22.32 -4.48 -6.68
C THR A 563 -23.38 -3.81 -7.56
N ILE A 564 -23.79 -2.59 -7.24
CA ILE A 564 -24.59 -1.74 -8.14
C ILE A 564 -23.85 -0.42 -8.28
N GLY A 565 -23.35 -0.13 -9.49
CA GLY A 565 -22.55 1.08 -9.70
C GLY A 565 -21.30 1.13 -8.80
N GLY A 566 -20.75 -0.03 -8.42
CA GLY A 566 -19.59 -0.15 -7.53
C GLY A 566 -19.90 -0.31 -6.03
N GLU A 567 -21.16 -0.18 -5.59
CA GLU A 567 -21.53 -0.35 -4.17
C GLU A 567 -21.92 -1.79 -3.84
N ALA A 568 -21.31 -2.37 -2.80
CA ALA A 568 -21.58 -3.74 -2.38
C ALA A 568 -22.95 -3.90 -1.70
N GLY A 569 -23.71 -4.91 -2.12
CA GLY A 569 -24.97 -5.33 -1.52
C GLY A 569 -25.03 -6.85 -1.33
N GLN A 570 -25.99 -7.32 -0.52
CA GLN A 570 -26.23 -8.74 -0.33
C GLN A 570 -27.72 -9.07 -0.23
N VAL A 571 -28.10 -10.27 -0.67
CA VAL A 571 -29.42 -10.87 -0.48
C VAL A 571 -29.28 -12.32 -0.01
N ARG A 572 -30.28 -12.82 0.73
CA ARG A 572 -30.21 -14.12 1.40
C ARG A 572 -31.42 -15.00 1.12
N ALA A 573 -31.19 -16.31 0.98
CA ALA A 573 -32.23 -17.32 0.88
C ALA A 573 -31.79 -18.62 1.57
N LYS A 574 -32.71 -19.31 2.24
CA LYS A 574 -32.47 -20.65 2.78
C LYS A 574 -32.95 -21.70 1.78
N VAL A 575 -32.11 -22.70 1.51
CA VAL A 575 -32.37 -23.77 0.54
C VAL A 575 -31.78 -25.09 1.02
N LYS A 576 -32.29 -26.19 0.48
CA LYS A 576 -31.76 -27.53 0.71
C LYS A 576 -30.85 -27.93 -0.47
N VAL A 577 -29.69 -28.51 -0.18
CA VAL A 577 -28.73 -28.98 -1.18
C VAL A 577 -29.23 -30.27 -1.82
N MET A 578 -29.26 -30.31 -3.16
CA MET A 578 -29.64 -31.49 -3.93
C MET A 578 -28.39 -32.25 -4.35
N GLU A 579 -28.35 -33.54 -4.05
CA GLU A 579 -27.31 -34.44 -4.57
C GLU A 579 -27.68 -34.87 -5.99
N THR A 580 -26.79 -34.60 -6.94
CA THR A 580 -26.96 -34.92 -8.35
C THR A 580 -25.99 -36.04 -8.74
N SER A 581 -26.55 -37.16 -9.21
CA SER A 581 -25.83 -38.38 -9.61
C SER A 581 -25.12 -38.27 -10.96
#